data_AF-A0A183K0G4-F1
#
_entry.id   AF-A0A183K0G4-F1
#
_cell.length_a   1.000
_cell.length_b   1.000
_cell.length_c   1.000
_cell.angle_alpha   90.00
_cell.angle_beta   90.00
_cell.angle_gamma   90.00
#
_symmetry.space_group_name_H-M   'P 1'
#
loop_
_entity.id
_entity.type
_entity.pdbx_description
1 polymer ?
#
loop_
_entity_poly.entity_id
_entity_poly.type
_entity_poly.pdbx_seq_one_letter_code
_entity_poly.pdbx_strand_id
1 'polypeptide(L)'
;MKLKLNKRCRAGETVVQWFNTASLQHTNKIKEFRMTLNNRFQVLQNLIKEEEISIDNNWKGTEDATTLTYHTVTGGDNKHYHKEGISIETLDKIQERKKKAAINNSRKRTDKFKAQTDYKETNRQMRRNIGADKQTYI
;
A
#
# COMPACT_ATOMS: atom_id res chain seq x y z
N MET A 1 1.53 -18.11 39.72
CA MET A 1 2.08 -17.62 41.00
C MET A 1 0.91 -17.10 41.84
N LYS A 2 0.60 -17.69 43.00
CA LYS A 2 -0.59 -17.35 43.83
C LYS A 2 -0.20 -16.27 44.85
N LEU A 3 -0.64 -15.04 44.66
CA LEU A 3 -0.41 -13.95 45.63
C LEU A 3 -1.48 -13.98 46.72
N LYS A 4 -1.06 -14.22 47.97
CA LYS A 4 -1.90 -14.12 49.17
C LYS A 4 -1.85 -12.70 49.71
N LEU A 5 -2.97 -11.97 49.62
CA LEU A 5 -3.14 -10.66 50.25
C LEU A 5 -3.52 -10.85 51.72
N ASN A 6 -2.62 -10.49 52.63
CA ASN A 6 -2.91 -10.39 54.06
C ASN A 6 -3.69 -9.10 54.34
N LYS A 7 -4.94 -9.22 54.76
CA LYS A 7 -5.73 -8.09 55.26
C LYS A 7 -5.23 -7.68 56.65
N ARG A 8 -4.62 -6.51 56.76
CA ARG A 8 -4.54 -5.77 58.03
C ARG A 8 -5.73 -4.83 58.09
N CYS A 9 -6.76 -5.18 58.87
CA CYS A 9 -7.76 -4.20 59.29
C CYS A 9 -7.16 -3.33 60.39
N ARG A 10 -6.96 -2.04 60.11
CA ARG A 10 -6.65 -1.03 61.12
C ARG A 10 -7.95 -0.27 61.38
N ALA A 11 -8.67 -0.65 62.43
CA ALA A 11 -9.80 0.12 62.94
C ALA A 11 -9.23 1.40 63.59
N GLY A 12 -8.95 2.41 62.76
CA GLY A 12 -8.69 3.76 63.22
C GLY A 12 -9.99 4.55 63.08
N GLU A 13 -10.43 5.19 64.15
CA GLU A 13 -11.60 6.06 64.20
C GLU A 13 -11.49 7.15 63.13
N THR A 14 -12.26 7.02 62.04
CA THR A 14 -12.40 8.09 61.06
C THR A 14 -13.34 9.15 61.65
N VAL A 15 -12.79 10.23 62.20
CA VAL A 15 -13.58 11.42 62.55
C VAL A 15 -14.05 12.05 61.23
N VAL A 16 -15.28 11.73 60.83
CA VAL A 16 -15.96 12.39 59.72
C VAL A 16 -16.27 13.81 60.17
N GLN A 17 -15.53 14.79 59.66
CA GLN A 17 -15.80 16.20 59.91
C GLN A 17 -17.12 16.56 59.22
N TRP A 18 -18.20 16.62 60.00
CA TRP A 18 -19.50 17.07 59.49
C TRP A 18 -19.39 18.53 59.07
N PHE A 19 -19.58 18.81 57.79
CA PHE A 19 -19.77 20.18 57.33
C PHE A 19 -21.04 20.74 57.97
N ASN A 20 -20.91 21.90 58.63
CA ASN A 20 -22.02 22.59 59.28
C ASN A 20 -23.12 22.95 58.27
N THR A 21 -24.22 22.18 58.28
CA THR A 21 -25.40 22.37 57.41
C THR A 21 -26.27 23.56 57.79
N ALA A 22 -26.00 24.22 58.93
CA ALA A 22 -26.72 25.41 59.39
C ALA A 22 -26.73 26.55 58.36
N SER A 23 -25.66 26.67 57.55
CA SER A 23 -25.56 27.70 56.51
C SER A 23 -26.51 27.48 55.32
N LEU A 24 -27.03 26.27 55.14
CA LEU A 24 -27.94 25.90 54.04
C LEU A 24 -29.42 26.11 54.38
N GLN A 25 -29.76 26.57 55.58
CA GLN A 25 -31.16 26.80 55.95
C GLN A 25 -31.73 28.13 55.42
N HIS A 26 -30.87 29.04 54.97
CA HIS A 26 -31.28 30.35 54.49
C HIS A 26 -31.43 30.35 52.97
N THR A 27 -32.68 30.46 52.49
CA THR A 27 -33.04 30.45 51.07
C THR A 27 -32.27 31.47 50.23
N ASN A 28 -31.97 32.65 50.79
CA ASN A 28 -31.20 33.68 50.09
C ASN A 28 -29.72 33.29 49.91
N LYS A 29 -29.07 32.73 50.94
CA LYS A 29 -27.69 32.23 50.85
C LYS A 29 -27.55 31.08 49.85
N ILE A 30 -28.55 30.20 49.76
CA ILE A 30 -28.56 29.13 48.74
C ILE A 30 -28.60 29.71 47.32
N LYS A 31 -29.42 30.75 47.09
CA LYS A 31 -29.50 31.42 45.78
C LYS A 31 -28.19 32.11 45.41
N GLU A 32 -27.58 32.84 46.34
CA GLU A 32 -26.28 33.51 46.15
C GLU A 32 -25.15 32.50 45.87
N PHE A 33 -25.11 31.40 46.64
CA PHE A 33 -24.16 30.32 46.42
C PHE A 33 -24.34 29.71 45.03
N ARG A 34 -25.59 29.43 44.62
CA ARG A 34 -25.89 28.88 43.29
C ARG A 34 -25.49 29.83 42.16
N MET A 35 -25.69 31.14 42.31
CA MET A 35 -25.25 32.13 41.32
C MET A 35 -23.72 32.19 41.22
N THR A 36 -23.03 32.24 42.36
CA THR A 36 -21.57 32.24 42.40
C THR A 36 -20.99 30.99 41.76
N LEU A 37 -21.59 29.83 42.04
CA LEU A 37 -21.20 28.55 41.46
C LEU A 37 -21.42 28.56 39.94
N ASN A 38 -22.61 28.97 39.48
CA ASN A 38 -22.94 29.06 38.05
C ASN A 38 -21.99 30.00 37.30
N ASN A 39 -21.66 31.16 37.87
CA ASN A 39 -20.75 32.11 37.25
C ASN A 39 -19.34 31.50 37.10
N ARG A 40 -18.84 30.80 38.12
CA ARG A 40 -17.56 30.08 38.04
C ARG A 40 -17.59 28.97 36.99
N PHE A 41 -18.69 28.21 36.93
CA PHE A 41 -18.87 27.18 35.90
C PHE A 41 -18.88 27.77 34.49
N GLN A 42 -19.49 28.93 34.27
CA GLN A 42 -19.47 29.60 32.96
C GLN A 42 -18.06 30.03 32.54
N VAL A 43 -17.27 30.58 33.47
CA VAL A 43 -15.87 30.95 33.19
C VAL A 43 -15.04 29.71 32.82
N LEU A 44 -15.22 28.60 33.55
CA LEU A 44 -14.55 27.33 33.23
C LEU A 44 -14.97 26.78 31.85
N GLN A 45 -16.25 26.86 31.50
CA GLN A 45 -16.74 26.42 30.20
C GLN A 45 -16.13 27.25 29.05
N ASN A 46 -15.98 28.56 29.24
CA ASN A 46 -15.34 29.41 28.23
C ASN A 46 -13.84 29.10 28.09
N LEU A 47 -13.12 28.91 29.21
CA LEU A 47 -11.72 28.48 29.21
C LEU A 47 -11.52 27.16 28.46
N ILE A 48 -12.38 26.16 28.73
CA ILE A 48 -12.31 24.85 28.04
C ILE A 48 -12.54 25.02 26.54
N LYS A 49 -13.50 25.85 26.12
CA LYS A 49 -13.74 26.10 24.68
C LYS A 49 -12.57 26.79 24.01
N GLU A 50 -11.95 27.77 24.64
CA GLU A 50 -10.76 28.45 24.11
C GLU A 50 -9.59 27.48 23.97
N GLU A 51 -9.37 26.62 24.97
CA GLU A 51 -8.33 25.58 24.94
C GLU A 51 -8.63 24.51 23.88
N GLU A 52 -9.88 24.07 23.74
CA GLU A 52 -10.31 23.12 22.71
C GLU A 52 -10.10 23.68 21.30
N ILE A 53 -10.46 24.95 21.06
CA ILE A 53 -10.19 25.64 19.79
C ILE A 53 -8.67 25.74 19.54
N SER A 54 -7.87 26.00 20.56
CA SER A 54 -6.41 26.04 20.44
C SER A 54 -5.82 24.68 20.09
N ILE A 55 -6.28 23.60 20.74
CA ILE A 55 -5.83 22.23 20.47
C ILE A 55 -6.23 21.79 19.07
N ASP A 56 -7.46 22.06 18.64
CA ASP A 56 -7.96 21.73 17.30
C ASP A 56 -7.15 22.43 16.20
N ASN A 57 -6.86 23.73 16.37
CA ASN A 57 -6.01 24.49 15.44
C ASN A 57 -4.58 23.93 15.38
N ASN A 58 -4.00 23.53 16.52
CA ASN A 58 -2.67 22.92 16.57
C ASN A 58 -2.63 21.54 15.90
N TRP A 59 -3.67 20.73 16.11
CA TRP A 59 -3.83 19.44 15.44
C TRP A 59 -3.94 19.63 13.93
N LYS A 60 -4.82 20.54 13.49
CA LYS A 60 -5.03 20.86 12.08
C LYS A 60 -3.76 21.40 11.42
N GLY A 61 -3.01 22.29 12.07
CA GLY A 61 -1.73 22.78 11.55
C GLY A 61 -0.69 21.67 11.39
N THR A 62 -0.68 20.68 12.31
CA THR A 62 0.21 19.51 12.21
C THR A 62 -0.22 18.60 11.05
N GLU A 63 -1.51 18.34 10.91
CA GLU A 63 -2.07 17.56 9.80
C GLU A 63 -1.76 18.21 8.43
N ASP A 64 -1.96 19.52 8.30
CA ASP A 64 -1.63 20.28 7.09
C ASP A 64 -0.13 20.24 6.77
N ALA A 65 0.74 20.40 7.78
CA ALA A 65 2.18 20.32 7.60
C ALA A 65 2.64 18.92 7.15
N THR A 66 2.06 17.86 7.73
CA THR A 66 2.36 16.48 7.30
C THR A 66 1.85 16.20 5.90
N THR A 67 0.66 16.69 5.55
CA THR A 67 0.07 16.57 4.21
C THR A 67 0.92 17.31 3.17
N LEU A 68 1.37 18.52 3.48
CA LEU A 68 2.28 19.28 2.62
C LEU A 68 3.63 18.57 2.45
N THR A 69 4.18 18.02 3.53
CA THR A 69 5.42 17.24 3.48
C THR A 69 5.24 15.99 2.62
N TYR A 70 4.11 15.29 2.75
CA TYR A 70 3.79 14.14 1.92
C TYR A 70 3.68 14.52 0.44
N HIS A 71 2.95 15.59 0.11
CA HIS A 71 2.82 16.04 -1.28
C HIS A 71 4.13 16.57 -1.88
N THR A 72 5.00 17.21 -1.09
CA THR A 72 6.31 17.65 -1.56
C THR A 72 7.28 16.48 -1.74
N VAL A 73 7.25 15.48 -0.85
CA VAL A 73 8.09 14.27 -0.94
C VAL A 73 7.62 13.31 -2.04
N THR A 74 6.30 13.15 -2.23
CA THR A 74 5.74 12.24 -3.24
C THR A 74 5.41 12.90 -4.58
N GLY A 75 5.22 14.22 -4.58
CA GLY A 75 4.71 14.99 -5.72
C GLY A 75 5.47 16.29 -5.98
N GLY A 76 6.71 16.44 -5.49
CA GLY A 76 7.59 17.52 -5.92
C GLY A 76 7.86 17.39 -7.41
N ASP A 77 7.28 18.29 -8.21
CA ASP A 77 7.42 18.42 -9.67
C ASP A 77 7.80 17.13 -10.40
N ASN A 78 7.03 16.08 -10.11
CA ASN A 78 7.01 14.89 -10.92
C ASN A 78 6.21 15.20 -12.17
N LYS A 79 6.77 16.10 -13.00
CA LYS A 79 6.84 15.83 -14.43
C LYS A 79 7.65 14.54 -14.57
N HIS A 80 7.03 13.43 -14.19
CA HIS A 80 7.09 12.25 -15.00
C HIS A 80 6.53 12.70 -16.34
N TYR A 81 7.38 13.36 -17.14
CA TYR A 81 7.42 13.03 -18.55
C TYR A 81 7.34 11.52 -18.52
N HIS A 82 6.19 11.00 -18.92
CA HIS A 82 6.14 9.64 -19.36
C HIS A 82 7.22 9.62 -20.44
N LYS A 83 8.42 9.20 -20.06
CA LYS A 83 9.54 9.10 -20.97
C LYS A 83 9.03 8.00 -21.87
N GLU A 84 8.42 8.39 -22.99
CA GLU A 84 7.70 7.52 -23.90
C GLU A 84 8.58 6.30 -24.08
N GLY A 85 8.22 5.23 -23.38
CA GLY A 85 9.19 4.21 -22.98
C GLY A 85 9.76 3.47 -24.17
N ILE A 86 9.09 3.60 -25.32
CA ILE A 86 9.42 3.02 -26.61
C ILE A 86 8.81 3.97 -27.65
N SER A 87 9.64 4.64 -28.46
CA SER A 87 9.14 5.36 -29.65
C SER A 87 8.37 4.39 -30.54
N ILE A 88 7.28 4.82 -31.18
CA ILE A 88 6.49 4.01 -32.13
C ILE A 88 7.40 3.36 -33.18
N GLU A 89 8.42 4.09 -33.62
CA GLU A 89 9.42 3.60 -34.58
C GLU A 89 10.23 2.40 -34.04
N THR A 90 10.51 2.39 -32.72
CA THR A 90 11.21 1.28 -32.06
C THR A 90 10.31 0.05 -31.95
N LEU A 91 9.03 0.25 -31.65
CA LEU A 91 8.05 -0.83 -31.60
C LEU A 91 7.86 -1.48 -33.00
N ASP A 92 7.74 -0.67 -34.04
CA ASP A 92 7.64 -1.13 -35.43
C ASP A 92 8.88 -1.92 -35.85
N LYS A 93 10.08 -1.44 -35.53
CA LYS A 93 11.33 -2.17 -35.80
C LYS A 93 11.38 -3.53 -35.09
N ILE A 94 10.86 -3.63 -33.87
CA ILE A 94 10.78 -4.89 -33.12
C ILE A 94 9.80 -5.85 -33.79
N GLN A 95 8.63 -5.36 -34.20
CA GLN A 95 7.61 -6.16 -34.87
C GLN A 95 8.09 -6.67 -36.24
N GLU A 96 8.77 -5.84 -37.01
CA GLU A 96 9.34 -6.23 -38.30
C GLU A 96 10.44 -7.29 -38.16
N ARG A 97 11.30 -7.18 -37.13
CA ARG A 97 12.30 -8.23 -36.83
C ARG A 97 11.65 -9.56 -36.47
N LYS A 98 10.56 -9.54 -35.69
CA LYS A 98 9.79 -10.77 -35.35
C LYS A 98 9.21 -11.44 -36.58
N LYS A 99 8.60 -10.69 -37.50
CA LYS A 99 8.07 -11.24 -38.77
C LYS A 99 9.17 -11.88 -39.62
N LYS A 100 10.30 -11.18 -39.79
CA LYS A 100 11.46 -11.71 -40.54
C LYS A 100 12.02 -13.00 -39.92
N ALA A 101 12.11 -13.07 -38.59
CA ALA A 101 12.58 -14.27 -37.90
C ALA A 101 11.64 -15.48 -38.11
N ALA A 102 10.32 -15.25 -38.04
CA ALA A 102 9.33 -16.30 -38.30
C ALA A 102 9.45 -16.88 -39.72
N ILE A 103 9.59 -16.02 -40.72
CA ILE A 103 9.75 -16.42 -42.13
C ILE A 103 11.07 -17.16 -42.36
N ASN A 104 12.18 -16.72 -41.75
CA ASN A 104 13.47 -17.40 -41.89
C ASN A 104 13.44 -18.81 -41.27
N ASN A 105 12.76 -18.96 -40.14
CA ASN A 105 12.60 -20.26 -39.49
C ASN A 105 11.75 -21.23 -40.32
N SER A 106 10.67 -20.76 -40.96
CA SER A 106 9.87 -21.61 -41.84
C SER A 106 10.67 -22.03 -43.08
N ARG A 107 11.37 -21.10 -43.74
CA ARG A 107 12.27 -21.42 -44.88
C ARG A 107 13.33 -22.45 -44.52
N LYS A 108 14.04 -22.24 -43.39
CA LYS A 108 15.07 -23.19 -42.92
C LYS A 108 14.50 -24.59 -42.64
N ARG A 109 13.26 -24.70 -42.15
CA ARG A 109 12.58 -25.99 -41.98
C ARG A 109 12.27 -26.64 -43.33
N THR A 110 11.76 -25.89 -44.29
CA THR A 110 11.49 -26.38 -45.65
C THR A 110 12.76 -26.85 -46.33
N ASP A 111 13.86 -26.09 -46.24
CA ASP A 111 15.13 -26.45 -46.87
C ASP A 111 15.72 -27.73 -46.25
N LYS A 112 15.65 -27.87 -44.92
CA LYS A 112 16.02 -29.13 -44.24
C LYS A 112 15.19 -30.31 -44.71
N PHE A 113 13.88 -30.12 -44.88
CA PHE A 113 12.98 -31.18 -45.33
C PHE A 113 13.28 -31.59 -46.78
N LYS A 114 13.53 -30.62 -47.67
CA LYS A 114 13.95 -30.88 -49.06
C LYS A 114 15.26 -31.66 -49.10
N ALA A 115 16.31 -31.18 -48.42
CA ALA A 115 17.60 -31.86 -48.38
C ALA A 115 17.48 -33.30 -47.84
N GLN A 116 16.63 -33.53 -46.84
CA GLN A 116 16.38 -34.89 -46.33
C GLN A 116 15.65 -35.77 -47.35
N THR A 117 14.74 -35.20 -48.15
CA THR A 117 13.99 -35.91 -49.19
C THR A 117 14.91 -36.27 -50.35
N ASP A 118 15.74 -35.33 -50.79
CA ASP A 118 16.72 -35.53 -51.87
C ASP A 118 17.75 -36.60 -51.48
N TYR A 119 18.25 -36.57 -50.24
CA TYR A 119 19.13 -37.62 -49.72
C TYR A 119 18.47 -39.01 -49.73
N LYS A 120 17.19 -39.10 -49.37
CA LYS A 120 16.47 -40.38 -49.39
C LYS A 120 16.28 -40.91 -50.81
N GLU A 121 15.91 -40.06 -51.77
CA GLU A 121 15.67 -40.52 -53.15
C GLU A 121 16.98 -40.89 -53.85
N THR A 122 18.05 -40.09 -53.67
CA THR A 122 19.38 -40.43 -54.22
C THR A 122 19.90 -41.76 -53.67
N ASN A 123 19.75 -42.00 -52.37
CA ASN A 123 20.16 -43.27 -51.76
C ASN A 123 19.28 -44.45 -52.25
N ARG A 124 17.98 -44.23 -52.45
CA ARG A 124 17.07 -45.22 -53.05
C ARG A 124 17.48 -45.55 -54.49
N GLN A 125 17.83 -44.54 -55.28
CA GLN A 125 18.27 -44.72 -56.66
C GLN A 125 19.61 -45.46 -56.74
N MET A 126 20.58 -45.10 -55.88
CA MET A 126 21.86 -45.81 -55.78
C MET A 126 21.66 -47.32 -55.51
N ARG A 127 20.78 -47.66 -54.56
CA ARG A 127 20.50 -49.08 -54.23
C ARG A 127 19.88 -49.84 -55.40
N ARG A 128 19.03 -49.19 -56.20
CA ARG A 128 18.49 -49.78 -57.44
C ARG A 128 19.58 -50.02 -58.47
N ASN A 129 20.44 -49.02 -58.71
CA ASN A 129 21.53 -49.13 -59.68
C ASN A 129 22.48 -50.28 -59.30
N ILE A 130 22.88 -50.38 -58.02
CA ILE A 130 23.70 -51.50 -57.52
C ILE A 130 23.00 -52.85 -57.75
N GLY A 131 21.68 -52.92 -57.58
CA GLY A 131 20.92 -54.13 -57.86
C GLY A 131 20.90 -54.49 -59.34
N ALA A 132 20.71 -53.51 -60.22
CA ALA A 132 20.73 -53.69 -61.66
C ALA A 132 22.11 -54.13 -62.17
N ASP A 133 23.19 -53.49 -61.71
CA ASP A 133 24.57 -53.84 -62.08
C ASP A 133 24.95 -55.25 -61.64
N LYS A 134 24.47 -55.70 -60.48
CA LYS A 134 24.65 -57.10 -60.05
C LYS A 134 23.94 -58.09 -60.96
N GLN A 135 22.78 -57.72 -61.50
CA GLN A 135 21.99 -58.59 -62.38
C GLN A 135 22.59 -58.69 -63.79
N THR A 136 23.30 -57.67 -64.27
CA THR A 136 23.97 -57.67 -65.58
C THR A 136 25.35 -58.33 -65.56
N TYR A 137 25.96 -58.53 -64.38
CA TYR A 137 27.24 -59.22 -64.22
C TYR A 137 27.13 -60.76 -64.17
N ILE A 138 25.93 -61.30 -63.91
CA ILE A 138 25.61 -62.74 -63.97
C ILE A 138 25.25 -63.11 -65.40
#